data_AF-A0A8R1I3N8-F1
#
_entry.id   AF-A0A8R1I3N8-F1
#
_cell.length_a   1.000
_cell.length_b   1.000
_cell.length_c   1.000
_cell.angle_alpha   90.00
_cell.angle_beta   90.00
_cell.angle_gamma   90.00
#
_symmetry.space_group_name_H-M   'P 1'
#
loop_
_entity.id
_entity.type
_entity.pdbx_description
1 polymer ?
#
loop_
_entity_poly.entity_id
_entity_poly.type
_entity_poly.pdbx_seq_one_letter_code
_entity_poly.pdbx_strand_id
1 'polypeptide(L)'
;MDSTLNFVMEHEVTNCNGQEDEHKVSIFDKKTLDEEVDCDNREREHEARKREDEARLKVIEQEFRTYGKVSPNAVKKIIEPIRERFSQREQLIVKKENKIVELHQKVQELTSDLQEKAFFDSSSDNEDVKAIQEFMMMNGIGTVKDIEDILDECSKNRRNLIETKELLQMSMSEENKLSGRLLQLRAQNRDLRRKIDTMDKEMESMRRNLEQVDKKLKAERLKKENNRENTV
;
A
#
# COMPACT_ATOMS: atom_id res chain seq x y z
N MET A 1 5.38 7.89 2.22
CA MET A 1 5.78 9.28 1.90
C MET A 1 6.97 9.15 0.98
N ASP A 2 6.79 9.37 -0.32
CA ASP A 2 7.89 9.29 -1.28
C ASP A 2 8.71 10.57 -1.17
N SER A 3 9.89 10.48 -0.58
CA SER A 3 10.79 11.61 -0.39
C SER A 3 11.59 11.83 -1.68
N THR A 4 11.18 12.82 -2.48
CA THR A 4 11.90 13.26 -3.67
C THR A 4 13.13 14.06 -3.25
N LEU A 5 14.33 13.47 -3.37
CA LEU A 5 15.58 14.15 -3.07
C LEU A 5 15.96 15.06 -4.26
N ASN A 6 15.67 16.36 -4.16
CA ASN A 6 15.99 17.33 -5.22
C ASN A 6 17.41 17.89 -5.01
N PHE A 7 18.35 17.53 -5.88
CA PHE A 7 19.62 18.25 -6.01
C PHE A 7 19.47 19.40 -7.00
N VAL A 8 19.61 20.64 -6.51
CA VAL A 8 19.65 21.85 -7.33
C VAL A 8 21.12 22.15 -7.63
N MET A 9 21.54 22.01 -8.89
CA MET A 9 22.80 22.58 -9.36
C MET A 9 22.49 23.89 -10.09
N GLU A 10 22.81 25.00 -9.45
CA GLU A 10 22.84 26.31 -10.08
C GLU A 10 24.05 26.36 -11.04
N HIS A 11 23.79 26.53 -12.34
CA HIS A 11 24.83 26.77 -13.32
C HIS A 11 24.73 28.22 -13.79
N GLU A 12 25.62 29.09 -13.31
CA GLU A 12 25.86 30.37 -13.95
C GLU A 12 26.53 30.13 -15.30
N VAL A 13 25.74 30.19 -16.38
CA VAL A 13 26.27 30.28 -17.75
C VAL A 13 26.00 31.69 -18.24
N THR A 14 26.98 32.57 -18.06
CA THR A 14 26.98 33.88 -18.70
C THR A 14 27.29 33.70 -20.18
N ASN A 15 26.25 33.70 -21.02
CA ASN A 15 26.40 33.87 -22.47
C ASN A 15 26.60 35.35 -22.79
N CYS A 16 27.63 35.67 -23.58
CA CYS A 16 28.00 37.03 -23.97
C CYS A 16 26.97 37.79 -24.84
N ASN A 17 25.72 37.31 -24.96
CA ASN A 17 24.68 37.88 -25.83
C ASN A 17 23.31 38.12 -25.16
N GLY A 18 23.18 38.04 -23.83
CA GLY A 18 22.04 38.62 -23.11
C GLY A 18 20.63 38.18 -23.55
N GLN A 19 20.48 36.96 -24.09
CA GLN A 19 19.19 36.33 -24.32
C GLN A 19 19.07 35.12 -23.39
N GLU A 20 18.08 35.17 -22.50
CA GLU A 20 17.66 34.04 -21.67
C GLU A 20 16.95 33.02 -22.57
N ASP A 21 17.69 32.01 -23.02
CA ASP A 21 17.06 30.80 -23.53
C ASP A 21 16.56 29.99 -22.33
N GLU A 22 15.23 29.88 -22.19
CA GLU A 22 14.57 28.95 -21.26
C GLU A 22 14.94 27.50 -21.65
N HIS A 23 16.12 27.06 -21.22
CA HIS A 23 16.46 25.65 -21.27
C HIS A 23 15.65 24.94 -20.18
N LYS A 24 14.60 24.22 -20.61
CA LYS A 24 13.99 23.15 -19.80
C LYS A 24 15.08 22.16 -19.42
N VAL A 25 15.62 22.32 -18.22
CA VAL A 25 16.43 21.29 -17.58
C VAL A 25 15.46 20.18 -17.20
N SER A 26 15.30 19.19 -18.09
CA SER A 26 14.69 17.91 -17.71
C SER A 26 15.66 17.23 -16.75
N ILE A 27 15.37 17.39 -15.46
CA ILE A 27 16.03 16.69 -14.37
C ILE A 27 15.97 15.19 -14.69
N PHE A 28 17.11 14.52 -14.67
CA PHE A 28 17.23 13.08 -14.88
C PHE A 28 16.28 12.35 -13.91
N ASP A 29 15.22 11.75 -14.46
CA ASP A 29 14.35 10.84 -13.71
C ASP A 29 15.19 9.64 -13.25
N LYS A 30 14.97 9.13 -12.04
CA LYS A 30 15.62 7.93 -11.49
C LYS A 30 15.56 6.71 -12.44
N LYS A 31 14.59 6.70 -13.36
CA LYS A 31 14.39 5.70 -14.42
C LYS A 31 15.42 5.73 -15.54
N THR A 32 16.13 6.84 -15.72
CA THR A 32 17.12 7.05 -16.80
C THR A 32 18.53 6.57 -16.45
N LEU A 33 18.80 6.21 -15.20
CA LEU A 33 20.09 5.66 -14.78
C LEU A 33 20.26 4.16 -15.11
N ASP A 34 19.15 3.43 -15.27
CA ASP A 34 19.14 1.99 -15.57
C ASP A 34 19.20 1.66 -17.07
N GLU A 35 19.13 2.68 -17.94
CA GLU A 35 19.25 2.47 -19.38
C GLU A 35 20.72 2.34 -19.77
N GLU A 36 21.09 1.15 -20.26
CA GLU A 36 22.45 0.85 -20.72
C GLU A 36 22.84 1.83 -21.85
N VAL A 37 24.01 2.46 -21.73
CA VAL A 37 24.50 3.41 -22.73
C VAL A 37 24.83 2.64 -24.02
N ASP A 38 23.97 2.73 -25.03
CA ASP A 38 24.19 2.13 -26.35
C ASP A 38 25.24 2.91 -27.16
N CYS A 39 26.51 2.50 -27.00
CA CYS A 39 27.65 3.06 -27.71
C CYS A 39 27.56 2.87 -29.24
N ASP A 40 26.97 1.76 -29.70
CA ASP A 40 26.87 1.41 -31.12
C ASP A 40 25.84 2.29 -31.85
N ASN A 41 24.78 2.72 -31.15
CA ASN A 41 23.82 3.66 -31.70
C ASN A 41 24.40 5.08 -31.83
N ARG A 42 25.19 5.54 -30.85
CA ARG A 42 25.85 6.85 -30.91
C ARG A 42 26.85 6.96 -32.05
N GLU A 43 27.68 5.94 -32.25
CA GLU A 43 28.65 5.92 -33.36
C GLU A 43 27.95 6.01 -34.73
N ARG A 44 26.83 5.28 -34.90
CA ARG A 44 26.00 5.37 -36.11
C ARG A 44 25.40 6.76 -36.30
N GLU A 45 25.02 7.43 -35.23
CA GLU A 45 24.44 8.78 -35.26
C GLU A 45 25.48 9.85 -35.65
N HIS A 46 26.71 9.77 -35.11
CA HIS A 46 27.82 10.64 -35.52
C HIS A 46 28.14 10.49 -37.01
N GLU A 47 28.20 9.26 -37.51
CA GLU A 47 28.44 9.00 -38.93
C GLU A 47 27.27 9.46 -39.82
N ALA A 48 26.03 9.41 -39.32
CA ALA A 48 24.88 9.97 -40.01
C ALA A 48 24.96 11.50 -40.12
N ARG A 49 25.30 12.19 -39.02
CA ARG A 49 25.48 13.66 -39.00
C ARG A 49 26.57 14.12 -39.96
N LYS A 50 27.73 13.45 -39.97
CA LYS A 50 28.81 13.77 -40.91
C LYS A 50 28.37 13.61 -42.37
N ARG A 51 27.63 12.55 -42.68
CA ARG A 51 27.08 12.32 -44.03
C ARG A 51 26.06 13.39 -44.43
N GLU A 52 25.19 13.79 -43.50
CA GLU A 52 24.21 14.83 -43.73
C GLU A 52 24.87 16.19 -43.99
N ASP A 53 25.82 16.58 -43.14
CA ASP A 53 26.58 17.83 -43.31
C ASP A 53 27.31 17.88 -44.67
N GLU A 54 27.95 16.78 -45.07
CA GLU A 54 28.63 16.68 -46.37
C GLU A 54 27.63 16.72 -47.54
N ALA A 55 26.45 16.10 -47.40
CA ALA A 55 25.39 16.19 -48.41
C ALA A 55 24.88 17.63 -48.56
N ARG A 56 24.68 18.35 -47.44
CA ARG A 56 24.27 19.77 -47.44
C ARG A 56 25.31 20.65 -48.11
N LEU A 57 26.60 20.42 -47.84
CA LEU A 57 27.69 21.16 -48.49
C LEU A 57 27.73 20.91 -50.00
N LYS A 58 27.49 19.68 -50.46
CA LYS A 58 27.43 19.36 -51.90
C LYS A 58 26.27 20.07 -52.60
N VAL A 59 25.11 20.18 -51.96
CA VAL A 59 23.97 20.94 -52.49
C VAL A 59 24.33 22.42 -52.63
N ILE A 60 24.90 23.01 -51.58
CA ILE A 60 25.36 24.41 -51.59
C ILE A 60 26.41 24.63 -52.67
N GLU A 61 27.38 23.72 -52.81
CA GLU A 61 28.39 23.77 -53.88
C GLU A 61 27.76 23.81 -55.26
N GLN A 62 26.76 22.96 -55.49
CA GLN A 62 26.04 22.87 -56.76
C GLN A 62 25.23 24.14 -57.03
N GLU A 63 24.58 24.73 -56.02
CA GLU A 63 23.83 25.98 -56.17
C GLU A 63 24.73 27.16 -56.54
N PHE A 64 25.89 27.30 -55.88
CA PHE A 64 26.86 28.35 -56.22
C PHE A 64 27.39 28.23 -57.66
N ARG A 65 27.58 26.99 -58.14
CA ARG A 65 28.00 26.73 -59.53
C ARG A 65 26.88 27.02 -60.53
N THR A 66 25.65 26.60 -60.22
CA THR A 66 24.52 26.63 -61.17
C THR A 66 23.88 28.02 -61.27
N TYR A 67 23.61 28.64 -60.12
CA TYR A 67 22.88 29.91 -60.05
C TYR A 67 23.82 31.10 -59.79
N GLY A 68 24.84 30.91 -58.95
CA GLY A 68 25.81 31.94 -58.63
C GLY A 68 26.87 32.19 -59.72
N LYS A 69 27.03 31.25 -60.67
CA LYS A 69 28.10 31.24 -61.70
C LYS A 69 29.50 31.45 -61.09
N VAL A 70 29.71 30.99 -59.86
CA VAL A 70 30.97 31.16 -59.14
C VAL A 70 31.98 30.11 -59.63
N SER A 71 33.24 30.51 -59.83
CA SER A 71 34.28 29.58 -60.26
C SER A 71 34.52 28.50 -59.21
N PRO A 72 34.86 27.24 -59.60
CA PRO A 72 35.06 26.14 -58.64
C PRO A 72 36.06 26.48 -57.54
N ASN A 73 37.10 27.25 -57.86
CA ASN A 73 38.13 27.64 -56.91
C ASN A 73 37.63 28.67 -55.89
N ALA A 74 36.73 29.57 -56.30
CA ALA A 74 36.08 30.52 -55.39
C ALA A 74 35.04 29.82 -54.51
N VAL A 75 34.26 28.87 -55.03
CA VAL A 75 33.33 28.05 -54.23
C VAL A 75 34.10 27.23 -53.18
N LYS A 76 35.22 26.62 -53.56
CA LYS A 76 36.08 25.88 -52.63
C LYS A 76 36.56 26.75 -51.46
N LYS A 77 36.97 28.00 -51.72
CA LYS A 77 37.37 28.96 -50.66
C LYS A 77 36.24 29.32 -49.69
N ILE A 78 34.99 29.19 -50.12
CA ILE A 78 33.81 29.47 -49.29
C ILE A 78 33.41 28.23 -48.48
N ILE A 79 33.47 27.04 -49.09
CA ILE A 79 32.98 25.79 -48.50
C ILE A 79 33.97 25.18 -47.51
N GLU A 80 35.27 25.22 -47.79
CA GLU A 80 36.27 24.57 -46.94
C GLU A 80 36.23 25.05 -45.47
N PRO A 81 36.12 26.37 -45.19
CA PRO A 81 35.95 26.85 -43.81
C PRO A 81 34.65 26.39 -43.13
N ILE A 82 33.58 26.14 -43.90
CA ILE A 82 32.31 25.63 -43.37
C ILE A 82 32.46 24.14 -43.02
N ARG A 83 33.08 23.36 -43.91
CA ARG A 83 33.40 21.95 -43.68
C ARG A 83 34.27 21.77 -42.43
N GLU A 84 35.29 22.62 -42.28
CA GLU A 84 36.15 22.61 -41.09
C GLU A 84 35.37 22.88 -39.81
N ARG A 85 34.46 23.86 -39.81
CA ARG A 85 33.59 24.14 -38.65
C ARG A 85 32.67 22.98 -38.30
N PHE A 86 32.12 22.26 -39.28
CA PHE A 86 31.32 21.06 -39.03
C PHE A 86 32.17 19.94 -38.42
N SER A 87 33.38 19.71 -38.93
CA SER A 87 34.31 18.75 -38.34
C SER A 87 34.66 19.09 -36.89
N GLN A 88 34.92 20.36 -36.59
CA GLN A 88 35.21 20.82 -35.22
C GLN A 88 34.01 20.66 -34.29
N ARG A 89 32.79 20.96 -34.77
CA ARG A 89 31.54 20.75 -34.03
C ARG A 89 31.37 19.28 -33.64
N GLU A 90 31.54 18.37 -34.60
CA GLU A 90 31.35 16.94 -34.35
C GLU A 90 32.36 16.40 -33.33
N GLN A 91 33.64 16.82 -33.43
CA GLN A 91 34.66 16.45 -32.44
C GLN A 91 34.31 16.90 -31.03
N LEU A 92 33.73 18.10 -30.87
CA LEU A 92 33.30 18.62 -29.58
C LEU A 92 32.12 17.83 -29.00
N ILE A 93 31.16 17.44 -29.85
CA ILE A 93 30.01 16.62 -29.46
C ILE A 93 30.49 15.27 -28.93
N VAL A 94 31.30 14.54 -29.71
CA VAL A 94 31.89 13.24 -29.31
C VAL A 94 32.63 13.36 -27.96
N LYS A 95 33.45 14.41 -27.79
CA LYS A 95 34.20 14.63 -26.55
C LYS A 95 33.27 14.83 -25.33
N LYS A 96 32.18 15.59 -25.49
CA LYS A 96 31.21 15.82 -24.41
C LYS A 96 30.41 14.56 -24.09
N GLU A 97 29.96 13.83 -25.11
CA GLU A 97 29.22 12.57 -24.92
C GLU A 97 30.05 11.54 -24.18
N ASN A 98 31.33 11.37 -24.55
CA ASN A 98 32.26 10.49 -23.82
C ASN A 98 32.39 10.88 -22.35
N LYS A 99 32.41 12.19 -22.04
CA LYS A 99 32.48 12.65 -20.65
C LYS A 99 31.22 12.34 -19.86
N ILE A 100 30.05 12.41 -20.51
CA ILE A 100 28.77 12.03 -19.91
C ILE A 100 28.78 10.54 -19.56
N VAL A 101 29.26 9.67 -20.47
CA VAL A 101 29.36 8.22 -20.20
C VAL A 101 30.27 7.94 -19.01
N GLU A 102 31.43 8.58 -18.95
CA GLU A 102 32.36 8.43 -17.82
C GLU A 102 31.72 8.86 -16.48
N LEU A 103 30.97 9.96 -16.48
CA LEU A 103 30.27 10.43 -15.28
C LEU A 103 29.14 9.49 -14.88
N HIS A 104 28.38 8.97 -15.86
CA HIS A 104 27.31 8.00 -15.61
C HIS A 104 27.85 6.75 -14.92
N GLN A 105 28.96 6.20 -15.43
CA GLN A 105 29.64 5.05 -14.83
C GLN A 105 30.07 5.33 -13.38
N LYS A 106 30.67 6.50 -13.12
CA LYS A 106 31.07 6.90 -11.77
C LYS A 106 29.89 7.05 -10.81
N VAL A 107 28.79 7.61 -11.29
CA VAL A 107 27.55 7.73 -10.49
C VAL A 107 27.00 6.34 -10.17
N GLN A 108 27.02 5.41 -11.13
CA GLN A 108 26.56 4.04 -10.92
C GLN A 108 27.45 3.29 -9.91
N GLU A 109 28.77 3.39 -10.03
CA GLU A 109 29.73 2.82 -9.07
C GLU A 109 29.52 3.38 -7.66
N LEU A 110 29.44 4.71 -7.51
CA LEU A 110 29.20 5.35 -6.22
C LEU A 110 27.82 4.98 -5.63
N THR A 111 26.81 4.80 -6.48
CA THR A 111 25.48 4.38 -6.04
C THR A 111 25.50 2.93 -5.53
N SER A 112 26.19 2.03 -6.23
CA SER A 112 26.40 0.66 -5.79
C SER A 112 27.20 0.59 -4.48
N ASP A 113 28.32 1.32 -4.40
CA ASP A 113 29.13 1.44 -3.17
C ASP A 113 28.34 1.98 -1.99
N LEU A 114 27.47 2.98 -2.23
CA LEU A 114 26.58 3.51 -1.21
C LEU A 114 25.51 2.50 -0.83
N GLN A 115 24.94 1.74 -1.76
CA GLN A 115 23.97 0.69 -1.42
C GLN A 115 24.62 -0.45 -0.63
N GLU A 116 25.84 -0.84 -0.98
CA GLU A 116 26.64 -1.85 -0.28
C GLU A 116 27.06 -1.37 1.12
N LYS A 117 27.42 -0.09 1.28
CA LYS A 117 27.74 0.51 2.59
C LYS A 117 26.54 0.98 3.40
N ALA A 118 25.39 1.22 2.76
CA ALA A 118 24.21 1.78 3.41
C ALA A 118 23.51 0.81 4.36
N PHE A 119 23.87 -0.48 4.37
CA PHE A 119 23.28 -1.39 5.33
C PHE A 119 24.33 -2.22 6.08
N PHE A 120 24.84 -1.61 7.15
CA PHE A 120 25.26 -2.26 8.40
C PHE A 120 26.56 -3.09 8.44
N ASP A 121 27.28 -3.28 7.34
CA ASP A 121 28.50 -4.12 7.37
C ASP A 121 29.82 -3.39 7.70
N SER A 122 29.85 -2.05 7.68
CA SER A 122 31.03 -1.30 8.10
C SER A 122 30.97 -0.98 9.59
N SER A 123 31.97 -1.44 10.35
CA SER A 123 32.41 -0.88 11.63
C SER A 123 32.32 0.65 11.57
N SER A 124 31.22 1.22 12.03
CA SER A 124 31.08 2.66 12.09
C SER A 124 31.99 3.19 13.19
N ASP A 125 32.85 4.15 12.85
CA ASP A 125 33.66 4.88 13.84
C ASP A 125 32.79 5.82 14.70
N ASN A 126 31.50 5.98 14.35
CA ASN A 126 30.54 6.73 15.13
C ASN A 126 29.93 5.84 16.23
N GLU A 127 30.18 6.23 17.49
CA GLU A 127 29.70 5.53 18.68
C GLU A 127 28.18 5.36 18.72
N ASP A 128 27.42 6.38 18.31
CA ASP A 128 25.95 6.34 18.31
C ASP A 128 25.43 5.35 17.27
N VAL A 129 26.01 5.38 16.06
CA VAL A 129 25.66 4.45 14.99
C VAL A 129 25.96 3.03 15.44
N LYS A 130 27.15 2.78 16.01
CA LYS A 130 27.53 1.47 16.51
C LYS A 130 26.57 0.96 17.60
N ALA A 131 26.19 1.81 18.56
CA ALA A 131 25.23 1.45 19.60
C ALA A 131 23.85 1.08 19.02
N ILE A 132 23.40 1.82 17.99
CA ILE A 132 22.15 1.52 17.28
C ILE A 132 22.26 0.17 16.54
N GLN A 133 23.39 -0.10 15.87
CA GLN A 133 23.61 -1.38 15.18
C GLN A 133 23.63 -2.57 16.15
N GLU A 134 24.34 -2.45 17.27
CA GLU A 134 24.37 -3.48 18.32
C GLU A 134 22.97 -3.73 18.89
N PHE A 135 22.20 -2.67 19.14
CA PHE A 135 20.80 -2.80 19.56
C PHE A 135 19.96 -3.54 18.52
N MET A 136 20.06 -3.17 17.24
CA MET A 136 19.30 -3.81 16.17
C MET A 136 19.64 -5.31 16.06
N MET A 137 20.93 -5.66 16.06
CA MET A 137 21.38 -7.06 16.03
C MET A 137 20.88 -7.86 17.25
N MET A 138 20.97 -7.30 18.47
CA MET A 138 20.46 -7.96 19.68
C MET A 138 18.95 -8.24 19.60
N ASN A 139 18.21 -7.41 18.87
CA ASN A 139 16.77 -7.57 18.65
C ASN A 139 16.44 -8.36 17.37
N GLY A 140 17.44 -8.92 16.67
CA GLY A 140 17.23 -9.67 15.43
C GLY A 140 16.76 -8.82 14.25
N ILE A 141 16.96 -7.49 14.33
CA ILE A 141 16.62 -6.53 13.27
C ILE A 141 17.84 -6.42 12.37
N GLY A 142 17.79 -7.01 11.18
CA GLY A 142 18.90 -6.96 10.22
C GLY A 142 18.86 -5.71 9.35
N THR A 143 17.68 -5.15 9.13
CA THR A 143 17.46 -4.02 8.24
C THR A 143 16.37 -3.08 8.75
N VAL A 144 16.29 -1.89 8.17
CA VAL A 144 15.19 -0.95 8.40
C VAL A 144 13.88 -1.55 7.87
N LYS A 145 13.95 -2.43 6.87
CA LYS A 145 12.76 -3.12 6.35
C LYS A 145 12.11 -4.00 7.41
N ASP A 146 12.91 -4.67 8.24
CA ASP A 146 12.40 -5.47 9.36
C ASP A 146 11.64 -4.60 10.37
N ILE A 147 12.10 -3.35 10.60
CA ILE A 147 11.41 -2.38 11.47
C ILE A 147 10.05 -2.00 10.87
N GLU A 148 10.00 -1.72 9.57
CA GLU A 148 8.74 -1.40 8.89
C GLU A 148 7.73 -2.53 8.99
N ASP A 149 8.18 -3.77 8.77
CA ASP A 149 7.32 -4.95 8.80
C ASP A 149 6.78 -5.21 10.23
N ILE A 150 7.61 -5.02 11.26
CA ILE A 150 7.19 -5.05 12.68
C ILE A 150 6.12 -3.98 12.95
N LEU A 151 6.32 -2.74 12.49
CA LEU A 151 5.37 -1.65 12.71
C LEU A 151 4.03 -1.91 12.02
N ASP A 152 4.05 -2.49 10.82
CA ASP A 152 2.86 -2.90 10.09
C ASP A 152 2.10 -4.02 10.82
N GLU A 153 2.82 -5.01 11.35
CA GLU A 153 2.23 -6.08 12.16
C GLU A 153 1.65 -5.54 13.47
N CYS A 154 2.37 -4.68 14.19
CA CYS A 154 1.86 -3.99 15.38
C CYS A 154 0.57 -3.20 15.08
N SER A 155 0.50 -2.54 13.92
CA SER A 155 -0.67 -1.79 13.50
C SER A 155 -1.88 -2.68 13.19
N LYS A 156 -1.65 -3.87 12.60
CA LYS A 156 -2.69 -4.90 12.41
C LYS A 156 -3.16 -5.45 13.75
N ASN A 157 -2.23 -5.81 14.63
CA ASN A 157 -2.55 -6.33 15.96
C ASN A 157 -3.35 -5.35 16.81
N ARG A 158 -3.02 -4.04 16.73
CA ARG A 158 -3.79 -2.99 17.39
C ARG A 158 -5.24 -2.93 16.92
N ARG A 159 -5.49 -3.04 15.61
CA ARG A 159 -6.86 -3.07 15.07
C ARG A 159 -7.63 -4.30 15.56
N ASN A 160 -7.03 -5.49 15.45
CA ASN A 160 -7.64 -6.73 15.92
C ASN A 160 -8.00 -6.67 17.42
N LEU A 161 -7.13 -6.07 18.24
CA LEU A 161 -7.39 -5.90 19.67
C LEU A 161 -8.61 -5.00 19.94
N ILE A 162 -8.77 -3.92 19.18
CA ILE A 162 -9.93 -3.02 19.31
C ILE A 162 -11.22 -3.75 18.94
N GLU A 163 -11.25 -4.44 17.79
CA GLU A 163 -12.42 -5.20 17.33
C GLU A 163 -12.81 -6.29 18.33
N THR A 164 -11.82 -7.04 18.85
CA THR A 164 -12.07 -8.10 19.84
C THR A 164 -12.66 -7.53 21.13
N LYS A 165 -12.19 -6.36 21.56
CA LYS A 165 -12.70 -5.68 22.75
C LYS A 165 -14.15 -5.24 22.57
N GLU A 166 -14.52 -4.72 21.41
CA GLU A 166 -15.89 -4.31 21.09
C GLU A 166 -16.84 -5.52 21.05
N LEU A 167 -16.43 -6.60 20.39
CA LEU A 167 -17.20 -7.86 20.37
C LEU A 167 -17.43 -8.43 21.77
N LEU A 168 -16.40 -8.40 22.63
CA LEU A 168 -16.53 -8.86 24.01
C LEU A 168 -17.54 -8.01 24.80
N GLN A 169 -17.52 -6.68 24.62
CA GLN A 169 -18.48 -5.79 25.27
C GLN A 169 -19.92 -6.05 24.82
N MET A 170 -20.13 -6.30 23.52
CA MET A 170 -21.45 -6.66 22.98
C MET A 170 -21.95 -7.98 23.59
N SER A 171 -21.08 -9.00 23.59
CA SER A 171 -21.39 -10.34 24.13
C SER A 171 -21.77 -10.28 25.61
N MET A 172 -21.00 -9.55 26.44
CA MET A 172 -21.31 -9.36 27.86
C MET A 172 -22.67 -8.67 28.09
N SER A 173 -23.00 -7.67 27.26
CA SER A 173 -24.30 -7.00 27.34
C SER A 173 -25.46 -7.96 27.00
N GLU A 174 -25.29 -8.80 25.99
CA GLU A 174 -26.28 -9.82 25.63
C GLU A 174 -26.44 -10.90 26.70
N GLU A 175 -25.34 -11.39 27.27
CA GLU A 175 -25.35 -12.36 28.37
C GLU A 175 -26.14 -11.81 29.58
N ASN A 176 -25.90 -10.55 29.95
CA ASN A 176 -26.64 -9.89 31.04
C ASN A 176 -28.15 -9.80 30.75
N LYS A 177 -28.54 -9.49 29.52
CA LYS A 177 -29.97 -9.46 29.11
C LYS A 177 -30.59 -10.85 29.20
N LEU A 178 -29.89 -11.88 28.71
CA LEU A 178 -30.36 -13.27 28.76
C LEU A 178 -30.48 -13.78 30.20
N SER A 179 -29.50 -13.46 31.06
CA SER A 179 -29.51 -13.80 32.48
C SER A 179 -30.73 -13.17 33.20
N GLY A 180 -31.01 -11.89 32.94
CA GLY A 180 -32.20 -11.21 33.45
C GLY A 180 -33.50 -11.87 33.00
N ARG A 181 -33.61 -12.23 31.72
CA ARG A 181 -34.79 -12.93 31.17
C ARG A 181 -34.97 -14.33 31.77
N LEU A 182 -33.87 -15.06 32.00
CA LEU A 182 -33.91 -16.37 32.64
C LEU A 182 -34.42 -16.28 34.09
N LEU A 183 -34.03 -15.26 34.84
CA LEU A 183 -34.54 -15.03 36.20
C LEU A 183 -36.05 -14.76 36.20
N GLN A 184 -36.54 -13.94 35.27
CA GLN A 184 -37.98 -13.69 35.11
C GLN A 184 -38.76 -14.97 34.77
N LEU A 185 -38.27 -15.77 33.82
CA LEU A 185 -38.89 -17.04 33.47
C LEU A 185 -38.90 -18.03 34.65
N ARG A 186 -37.84 -18.07 35.45
CA ARG A 186 -37.79 -18.88 36.68
C ARG A 186 -38.78 -18.40 37.75
N ALA A 187 -39.00 -17.10 37.86
CA ALA A 187 -40.02 -16.55 38.76
C ALA A 187 -41.43 -16.94 38.29
N GLN A 188 -41.74 -16.71 37.01
CA GLN A 188 -43.02 -17.10 36.41
C GLN A 188 -43.31 -18.59 36.55
N ASN A 189 -42.33 -19.46 36.29
CA ASN A 189 -42.49 -20.91 36.48
C ASN A 189 -42.78 -21.29 37.94
N ARG A 190 -42.19 -20.61 38.92
CA ARG A 190 -42.50 -20.86 40.33
C ARG A 190 -43.94 -20.47 40.65
N ASP A 191 -44.41 -19.34 40.12
CA ASP A 191 -45.79 -18.90 40.34
C ASP A 191 -46.81 -19.82 39.67
N LEU A 192 -46.54 -20.29 38.45
CA LEU A 192 -47.38 -21.27 37.77
C LEU A 192 -47.44 -22.59 38.56
N ARG A 193 -46.32 -23.08 39.09
CA ARG A 193 -46.30 -24.29 39.93
C ARG A 193 -47.17 -24.13 41.17
N ARG A 194 -47.09 -23.00 41.87
CA ARG A 194 -47.97 -22.72 43.04
C ARG A 194 -49.45 -22.72 42.65
N LYS A 195 -49.80 -22.14 41.51
CA LYS A 195 -51.19 -22.15 41.03
C LYS A 195 -51.69 -23.56 40.74
N ILE A 196 -50.85 -24.39 40.11
CA ILE A 196 -51.15 -25.81 39.87
C ILE A 196 -51.37 -26.53 41.20
N ASP A 197 -50.46 -26.38 42.16
CA ASP A 197 -50.58 -27.02 43.49
C ASP A 197 -51.87 -26.62 44.22
N THR A 198 -52.29 -25.35 44.10
CA THR A 198 -53.55 -24.88 44.67
C THR A 198 -54.75 -25.51 43.96
N MET A 199 -54.75 -25.51 42.63
CA MET A 199 -55.83 -26.13 41.84
C MET A 199 -55.95 -27.63 42.11
N ASP A 200 -54.84 -28.35 42.23
CA ASP A 200 -54.85 -29.79 42.55
C ASP A 200 -55.51 -30.06 43.90
N LYS A 201 -55.21 -29.24 44.92
CA LYS A 201 -55.87 -29.34 46.24
C LYS A 201 -57.37 -29.03 46.16
N GLU A 202 -57.77 -28.03 45.39
CA GLU A 202 -59.18 -27.71 45.18
C GLU A 202 -59.93 -28.83 44.45
N MET A 203 -59.33 -29.40 43.40
CA MET A 203 -59.88 -30.55 42.67
C MET A 203 -60.02 -31.77 43.57
N GLU A 204 -59.03 -32.08 44.41
CA GLU A 204 -59.14 -33.16 45.39
C GLU A 204 -60.26 -32.91 46.40
N SER A 205 -60.41 -31.69 46.90
CA SER A 205 -61.49 -31.33 47.82
C SER A 205 -62.86 -31.51 47.18
N MET A 206 -63.05 -31.01 45.96
CA MET A 206 -64.29 -31.19 45.19
C MET A 206 -64.58 -32.66 44.93
N ARG A 207 -63.57 -33.45 44.55
CA ARG A 207 -63.71 -34.90 44.35
C ARG A 207 -64.21 -35.59 45.62
N ARG A 208 -63.63 -35.30 46.79
CA ARG A 208 -64.09 -35.88 48.07
C ARG A 208 -65.54 -35.47 48.39
N ASN A 209 -65.91 -34.22 48.12
CA ASN A 209 -67.28 -33.74 48.32
C ASN A 209 -68.28 -34.48 47.41
N LEU A 210 -67.93 -34.67 46.13
CA LEU A 210 -68.75 -35.43 45.18
C LEU A 210 -68.90 -36.89 45.61
N GLU A 211 -67.82 -37.55 46.05
CA GLU A 211 -67.87 -38.91 46.59
C GLU A 211 -68.79 -39.02 47.82
N GLN A 212 -68.82 -38.00 48.69
CA GLN A 212 -69.77 -37.96 49.82
C GLN A 212 -71.22 -37.80 49.36
N VAL A 213 -71.48 -36.92 48.39
CA VAL A 213 -72.83 -36.71 47.84
C VAL A 213 -73.35 -37.99 47.18
N ASP A 214 -72.51 -38.69 46.40
CA ASP A 214 -72.86 -39.98 45.79
C ASP A 214 -73.23 -41.03 46.83
N LYS A 215 -72.44 -41.16 47.92
CA LYS A 215 -72.76 -42.06 49.04
C LYS A 215 -74.10 -41.72 49.71
N LYS A 216 -74.38 -40.43 49.94
CA LYS A 216 -75.66 -39.98 50.51
C LYS A 216 -76.84 -40.30 49.60
N LEU A 217 -76.71 -40.04 48.30
CA LEU A 217 -77.73 -40.37 47.30
C LEU A 217 -78.02 -41.87 47.24
N LYS A 218 -76.97 -42.71 47.24
CA LYS A 218 -77.12 -44.18 47.30
C LYS A 218 -77.86 -44.63 48.56
N ALA A 219 -77.50 -44.08 49.73
CA ALA A 219 -78.18 -44.39 50.97
C ALA A 219 -79.65 -43.95 50.97
N GLU A 220 -79.98 -42.79 50.40
CA GLU A 220 -81.36 -42.31 50.29
C GLU A 220 -82.19 -43.18 49.33
N ARG A 221 -81.61 -43.64 48.21
CA ARG A 221 -82.26 -44.58 47.29
C ARG A 221 -82.60 -45.90 47.98
N LEU A 222 -81.65 -46.49 48.70
CA LEU A 222 -81.88 -47.71 49.49
C LEU A 222 -82.98 -47.53 50.55
N LYS A 223 -83.00 -46.38 51.25
CA LYS A 223 -84.09 -46.08 52.21
C LYS A 223 -85.46 -45.98 51.53
N LYS A 224 -85.54 -45.34 50.34
CA LYS A 224 -86.79 -45.24 49.58
C LYS A 224 -87.26 -46.60 49.07
N GLU A 225 -86.34 -47.48 48.68
CA GLU A 225 -86.63 -48.84 48.23
C GLU A 225 -87.16 -49.71 49.37
N ASN A 226 -86.47 -49.75 50.51
CA ASN A 226 -86.93 -50.46 51.72
C ASN A 226 -88.31 -49.95 52.21
N ASN A 227 -88.55 -48.64 52.13
CA ASN A 227 -89.84 -48.08 52.51
C ASN A 227 -90.96 -48.52 51.54
N ARG A 228 -90.67 -48.67 50.24
CA ARG A 228 -91.65 -49.18 49.26
C ARG A 228 -91.99 -50.65 49.49
N GLU A 229 -91.00 -51.49 49.84
CA GLU A 229 -91.22 -52.91 50.14
C GLU A 229 -92.04 -53.14 51.43
N ASN A 230 -91.93 -52.26 52.42
CA ASN A 230 -92.68 -52.36 53.68
C ASN A 230 -94.12 -51.80 53.63
N THR A 231 -94.58 -51.27 52.48
CA THR A 231 -95.93 -50.69 52.34
C THR A 231 -96.85 -51.49 51.38
N VAL A 232 -96.46 -52.72 51.03
CA VAL A 232 -97.26 -53.68 50.25
C VAL A 232 -97.60 -54.86 51.17
#